data_AF-A0A8J7MLK6-F1
#
_entry.id   AF-A0A8J7MLK6-F1
#
_cell.length_a   1.000
_cell.length_b   1.000
_cell.length_c   1.000
_cell.angle_alpha   90.00
_cell.angle_beta   90.00
_cell.angle_gamma   90.00
#
_symmetry.space_group_name_H-M   'P 1'
#
loop_
_entity.id
_entity.type
_entity.pdbx_description
1 polymer ?
#
loop_
_entity_poly.entity_id
_entity_poly.type
_entity_poly.pdbx_seq_one_letter_code
_entity_poly.pdbx_strand_id
1 'polypeptide(L)'
;MKLLLFLSLLSLSFNSTAQTIELAEMNINKDGYTLLDFGIIKAKKTAKRELILINTGEEDLIISKLEEGCHCTSIKIRKKVLKPNERTKILLKWRPISDSEFNSSVMIHSNAKDYPQLWIQIEGNVEEG
;
A
#
# COMPACT_ATOMS: atom_id res chain seq x y z
N MET A 1 -47.23 -41.13 5.24
CA MET A 1 -46.22 -40.32 4.52
C MET A 1 -45.35 -39.60 5.54
N LYS A 2 -44.09 -40.04 5.73
CA LYS A 2 -43.10 -39.36 6.56
C LYS A 2 -42.46 -38.26 5.71
N LEU A 3 -42.80 -37.01 5.99
CA LEU A 3 -42.21 -35.83 5.36
C LEU A 3 -40.80 -35.64 5.93
N LEU A 4 -39.78 -36.08 5.20
CA LEU A 4 -38.38 -35.84 5.54
C LEU A 4 -38.03 -34.38 5.20
N LEU A 5 -38.04 -33.51 6.22
CA LEU A 5 -37.48 -32.17 6.15
C LEU A 5 -35.95 -32.29 6.13
N PHE A 6 -35.37 -32.27 4.93
CA PHE A 6 -33.93 -32.02 4.75
C PHE A 6 -33.69 -30.52 4.91
N LEU A 7 -33.40 -30.07 6.13
CA LEU A 7 -32.87 -28.75 6.38
C LEU A 7 -31.38 -28.77 6.00
N SER A 8 -31.05 -28.43 4.75
CA SER A 8 -29.64 -28.25 4.38
C SER A 8 -29.11 -27.00 5.07
N LEU A 9 -28.27 -27.21 6.08
CA LEU A 9 -27.44 -26.16 6.65
C LEU A 9 -26.42 -25.78 5.58
N LEU A 10 -26.73 -24.76 4.77
CA LEU A 10 -25.76 -24.15 3.88
C LEU A 10 -24.74 -23.44 4.75
N SER A 11 -23.66 -24.13 5.12
CA SER A 11 -22.53 -23.52 5.83
C SER A 11 -21.90 -22.49 4.88
N LEU A 12 -22.27 -21.22 5.02
CA LEU A 12 -21.49 -20.14 4.43
C LEU A 12 -20.14 -20.14 5.14
N SER A 13 -19.13 -20.70 4.48
CA SER A 13 -17.74 -20.55 4.89
C SER A 13 -17.37 -19.08 4.70
N PHE A 14 -17.47 -18.29 5.77
CA PHE A 14 -16.87 -16.97 5.83
C PHE A 14 -15.35 -17.19 5.84
N ASN A 15 -14.70 -16.97 4.71
CA ASN A 15 -13.25 -16.91 4.65
C ASN A 15 -12.82 -15.59 5.28
N SER A 16 -12.64 -15.60 6.61
CA SER A 16 -12.05 -14.48 7.35
C SER A 16 -10.54 -14.44 7.06
N THR A 17 -10.07 -13.31 6.56
CA THR A 17 -8.65 -13.03 6.40
C THR A 17 -8.19 -12.08 7.50
N ALA A 18 -7.24 -12.52 8.34
CA ALA A 18 -6.83 -11.82 9.56
C ALA A 18 -6.30 -10.39 9.30
N GLN A 19 -5.13 -10.21 8.69
CA GLN A 19 -4.58 -8.89 8.35
C GLN A 19 -4.36 -8.80 6.85
N THR A 20 -5.05 -7.89 6.17
CA THR A 20 -4.90 -7.63 4.73
C THR A 20 -4.77 -6.14 4.46
N ILE A 21 -4.12 -5.79 3.35
CA ILE A 21 -3.81 -4.41 2.97
C ILE A 21 -4.48 -4.07 1.64
N GLU A 22 -5.12 -2.90 1.61
CA GLU A 22 -5.58 -2.26 0.37
C GLU A 22 -5.03 -0.82 0.26
N LEU A 23 -4.80 -0.36 -0.98
CA LEU A 23 -4.59 1.05 -1.30
C LEU A 23 -5.84 1.60 -2.01
N ALA A 24 -6.42 2.68 -1.48
CA ALA A 24 -7.73 3.17 -1.93
C ALA A 24 -7.85 3.54 -3.42
N GLU A 25 -6.75 3.90 -4.07
CA GLU A 25 -6.72 4.41 -5.45
C GLU A 25 -5.66 3.69 -6.30
N MET A 26 -5.10 2.58 -5.82
CA MET A 26 -4.02 1.88 -6.50
C MET A 26 -4.18 0.37 -6.38
N ASN A 27 -3.92 -0.33 -7.49
CA ASN A 27 -3.89 -1.79 -7.47
C ASN A 27 -2.53 -2.29 -6.97
N ILE A 28 -2.56 -3.23 -6.03
CA ILE A 28 -1.41 -4.03 -5.62
C ILE A 28 -1.48 -5.33 -6.42
N ASN A 29 -0.40 -5.71 -7.08
CA ASN A 29 -0.36 -6.98 -7.79
C ASN A 29 -0.24 -8.16 -6.81
N LYS A 30 -0.31 -9.39 -7.33
CA LYS A 30 -0.23 -10.62 -6.52
C LYS A 30 1.06 -10.75 -5.68
N ASP A 31 2.13 -10.04 -6.05
CA ASP A 31 3.45 -10.12 -5.42
C ASP A 31 3.68 -8.98 -4.42
N GLY A 32 2.64 -8.18 -4.11
CA GLY A 32 2.76 -7.06 -3.17
C GLY A 32 3.42 -5.83 -3.77
N TYR A 33 3.35 -5.65 -5.09
CA TYR A 33 3.97 -4.54 -5.80
C TYR A 33 2.94 -3.61 -6.43
N THR A 34 3.22 -2.30 -6.41
CA THR A 34 2.46 -1.28 -7.13
C THR A 34 3.39 -0.21 -7.70
N LEU A 35 2.97 0.45 -8.77
CA LEU A 35 3.73 1.51 -9.46
C LEU A 35 3.02 2.85 -9.32
N LEU A 36 3.73 3.84 -8.81
CA LEU A 36 3.29 5.21 -8.67
C LEU A 36 4.09 6.12 -9.59
N ASP A 37 3.47 6.53 -10.70
CA ASP A 37 4.03 7.52 -11.60
C ASP A 37 3.86 8.95 -11.02
N PHE A 38 4.96 9.66 -10.85
CA PHE A 38 4.99 11.05 -10.43
C PHE A 38 4.86 12.02 -11.62
N GLY A 39 4.95 11.51 -12.85
CA GLY A 39 4.94 12.26 -14.08
C GLY A 39 6.17 13.16 -14.21
N ILE A 40 5.96 14.32 -14.83
CA ILE A 40 6.99 15.34 -15.00
C ILE A 40 7.11 16.19 -13.73
N ILE A 41 8.31 16.27 -13.19
CA ILE A 41 8.68 17.08 -12.04
C ILE A 41 9.61 18.19 -12.50
N LYS A 42 9.38 19.43 -12.05
CA LYS A 42 10.31 20.53 -12.31
C LYS A 42 11.61 20.37 -11.53
N ALA A 43 12.74 20.67 -12.17
CA ALA A 43 14.04 20.73 -11.52
C ALA A 43 14.00 21.50 -10.18
N LYS A 44 14.75 21.02 -9.19
CA LYS A 44 14.89 21.60 -7.83
C LYS A 44 13.59 21.67 -7.00
N LYS A 45 12.47 21.12 -7.46
CA LYS A 45 11.22 21.02 -6.69
C LYS A 45 11.05 19.62 -6.11
N THR A 46 10.66 19.56 -4.83
CA THR A 46 10.24 18.30 -4.20
C THR A 46 8.81 17.98 -4.61
N ALA A 47 8.61 16.84 -5.25
CA ALA A 47 7.28 16.32 -5.52
C ALA A 47 6.75 15.53 -4.32
N LYS A 48 5.43 15.51 -4.19
CA LYS A 48 4.72 14.78 -3.13
C LYS A 48 3.54 14.02 -3.71
N ARG A 49 3.27 12.85 -3.15
CA ARG A 49 2.07 12.06 -3.39
C ARG A 49 1.53 11.55 -2.07
N GLU A 50 0.21 11.56 -1.93
CA GLU A 50 -0.48 10.96 -0.78
C GLU A 50 -1.19 9.70 -1.24
N LEU A 51 -1.01 8.60 -0.51
CA LEU A 51 -1.77 7.37 -0.68
C LEU A 51 -2.54 7.06 0.61
N ILE A 52 -3.64 6.34 0.50
CA ILE A 52 -4.41 5.87 1.63
C ILE A 52 -4.25 4.35 1.74
N LEU A 53 -3.60 3.91 2.82
CA LEU A 53 -3.51 2.50 3.18
C LEU A 53 -4.64 2.15 4.14
N ILE A 54 -5.30 1.03 3.86
CA ILE A 54 -6.46 0.53 4.61
C ILE A 54 -6.13 -0.86 5.13
N ASN A 55 -6.43 -1.12 6.40
CA ASN A 55 -6.49 -2.49 6.92
C ASN A 55 -7.86 -3.08 6.57
N THR A 56 -7.91 -3.99 5.60
CA THR A 56 -9.14 -4.67 5.18
C THR A 56 -9.35 -6.01 5.89
N GLY A 57 -8.45 -6.36 6.81
CA GLY A 57 -8.54 -7.56 7.62
C GLY A 57 -9.42 -7.37 8.86
N GLU A 58 -9.60 -8.47 9.58
CA GLU A 58 -10.39 -8.56 10.82
C GLU A 58 -9.55 -8.38 12.10
N GLU A 59 -8.23 -8.33 12.00
CA GLU A 59 -7.29 -8.10 13.11
C GLU A 59 -6.46 -6.82 12.93
N ASP A 60 -5.81 -6.36 14.00
CA ASP A 60 -4.94 -5.18 13.95
C ASP A 60 -3.74 -5.39 13.01
N LEU A 61 -3.58 -4.47 12.06
CA LEU A 61 -2.42 -4.38 11.18
C LEU A 61 -1.33 -3.53 11.82
N ILE A 62 -0.13 -4.07 11.93
CA ILE A 62 1.04 -3.45 12.54
C ILE A 62 2.11 -3.25 11.48
N ILE A 63 2.46 -1.99 11.23
CA ILE A 63 3.53 -1.56 10.34
C ILE A 63 4.82 -1.43 11.16
N SER A 64 5.76 -2.34 10.93
CA SER A 64 6.99 -2.47 11.72
C SER A 64 8.10 -1.56 11.22
N LYS A 65 8.27 -1.45 9.90
CA LYS A 65 9.38 -0.73 9.27
C LYS A 65 8.92 -0.05 7.98
N LEU A 66 9.50 1.12 7.72
CA LEU A 66 9.46 1.80 6.43
C LEU A 66 10.88 1.83 5.89
N GLU A 67 11.06 1.50 4.62
CA GLU A 67 12.36 1.43 3.96
C GLU A 67 12.35 2.29 2.70
N GLU A 68 13.38 3.12 2.56
CA GLU A 68 13.56 4.08 1.46
C GLU A 68 14.67 3.55 0.55
N GLY A 69 14.40 3.37 -0.75
CA GLY A 69 15.37 2.81 -1.70
C GLY A 69 16.52 3.76 -2.07
N CYS A 70 16.30 5.06 -1.94
CA CYS A 70 17.29 6.12 -2.21
C CYS A 70 17.07 7.28 -1.24
N HIS A 71 18.12 8.00 -0.87
CA HIS A 71 18.02 9.21 -0.05
C HIS A 71 17.21 10.35 -0.70
N CYS A 72 16.92 10.24 -2.01
CA CYS A 72 16.05 11.12 -2.78
C CYS A 72 14.56 10.88 -2.52
N THR A 73 14.21 9.72 -1.96
CA THR A 73 12.85 9.26 -1.74
C THR A 73 12.59 9.18 -0.25
N SER A 74 11.46 9.68 0.21
CA SER A 74 11.05 9.55 1.61
C SER A 74 9.60 9.15 1.78
N ILE A 75 9.35 8.28 2.76
CA ILE A 75 8.02 7.82 3.13
C ILE A 75 7.71 8.18 4.58
N LYS A 76 6.50 8.70 4.82
CA LYS A 76 5.98 8.95 6.17
C LYS A 76 4.57 8.40 6.31
N ILE A 77 4.26 7.84 7.47
CA ILE A 77 2.93 7.37 7.82
C ILE A 77 2.49 7.98 9.13
N ARG A 78 1.20 8.33 9.26
CA ARG A 78 0.68 8.96 10.49
C ARG A 78 0.49 7.97 11.63
N LYS A 79 -0.03 6.79 11.32
CA LYS A 79 -0.33 5.72 12.27
C LYS A 79 0.26 4.41 11.79
N LYS A 80 0.92 3.67 12.70
CA LYS A 80 1.57 2.38 12.43
C LYS A 80 0.74 1.17 12.88
N VAL A 81 -0.32 1.37 13.65
CA VAL A 81 -1.25 0.31 14.07
C VAL A 81 -2.64 0.69 13.59
N LEU A 82 -3.23 -0.13 12.73
CA LEU A 82 -4.55 0.11 12.14
C LEU A 82 -5.50 -0.97 12.59
N LYS A 83 -6.59 -0.57 13.24
CA LYS A 83 -7.72 -1.46 13.53
C LYS A 83 -8.37 -1.95 12.23
N PRO A 84 -9.20 -3.00 12.28
CA PRO A 84 -10.03 -3.40 11.13
C PRO A 84 -10.76 -2.21 10.50
N ASN A 85 -10.68 -2.08 9.19
CA ASN A 85 -11.20 -0.99 8.35
C ASN A 85 -10.60 0.40 8.61
N GLU A 86 -9.61 0.52 9.49
CA GLU A 86 -8.94 1.80 9.73
C GLU A 86 -8.00 2.15 8.58
N ARG A 87 -7.86 3.47 8.36
CA ARG A 87 -7.07 4.04 7.27
C ARG A 87 -5.95 4.91 7.80
N THR A 88 -4.85 4.97 7.06
CA THR A 88 -3.75 5.89 7.35
C THR A 88 -3.23 6.52 6.07
N LYS A 89 -2.77 7.76 6.19
CA LYS A 89 -2.13 8.48 5.08
C LYS A 89 -0.67 8.09 4.99
N ILE A 90 -0.25 7.67 3.81
CA ILE A 90 1.15 7.55 3.40
C ILE A 90 1.50 8.82 2.63
N LEU A 91 2.50 9.56 3.10
CA LEU A 91 3.07 10.71 2.40
C LEU A 91 4.39 10.30 1.78
N LEU A 92 4.42 10.23 0.45
CA LEU A 92 5.61 10.00 -0.35
C LEU A 92 6.17 11.33 -0.82
N LYS A 93 7.48 11.48 -0.71
CA LYS A 93 8.22 12.64 -1.21
C LYS A 93 9.36 12.15 -2.07
N TRP A 94 9.57 12.84 -3.18
CA TRP A 94 10.72 12.61 -4.02
C TRP A 94 11.41 13.94 -4.35
N ARG A 95 12.74 13.95 -4.31
CA ARG A 95 13.58 15.12 -4.60
C ARG A 95 14.52 14.82 -5.77
N PRO A 96 14.52 15.65 -6.82
CA PRO A 96 15.50 15.56 -7.90
C PRO A 96 16.95 15.67 -7.40
N ILE A 97 17.81 14.79 -7.91
CA ILE A 97 19.28 14.88 -7.80
C ILE A 97 19.88 15.29 -9.15
N SER A 98 19.29 14.83 -10.25
CA SER A 98 19.62 15.17 -11.63
C SER A 98 18.36 15.56 -12.40
N ASP A 99 18.55 16.22 -13.54
CA ASP A 99 17.49 16.58 -14.48
C ASP A 99 17.34 15.46 -15.52
N SER A 100 16.89 14.29 -15.06
CA SER A 100 16.72 13.08 -15.86
C SER A 100 15.53 12.25 -15.37
N GLU A 101 15.18 11.21 -16.13
CA GLU A 101 14.31 10.14 -15.65
C GLU A 101 14.83 9.56 -14.33
N PHE A 102 13.90 9.16 -13.47
CA PHE A 102 14.22 8.53 -12.20
C PHE A 102 13.36 7.31 -11.95
N ASN A 103 13.96 6.38 -11.22
CA ASN A 103 13.35 5.15 -10.77
C ASN A 103 13.81 4.90 -9.34
N SER A 104 12.88 4.75 -8.41
CA SER A 104 13.15 4.54 -6.99
C SER A 104 12.04 3.74 -6.34
N SER A 105 12.19 3.36 -5.09
CA SER A 105 11.17 2.59 -4.37
C SER A 105 11.10 2.95 -2.91
N VAL A 106 9.96 2.61 -2.31
CA VAL A 106 9.81 2.48 -0.87
C VAL A 106 9.14 1.15 -0.56
N MET A 107 9.46 0.60 0.61
CA MET A 107 8.89 -0.65 1.07
C MET A 107 8.30 -0.49 2.48
N ILE A 108 7.09 -1.02 2.65
CA ILE A 108 6.37 -1.03 3.93
C ILE A 108 6.37 -2.47 4.44
N HIS A 109 6.95 -2.69 5.62
CA HIS A 109 6.95 -3.98 6.30
C HIS A 109 5.83 -4.02 7.34
N SER A 110 5.06 -5.09 7.37
CA SER A 110 3.94 -5.27 8.29
C SER A 110 3.71 -6.73 8.67
N ASN A 111 2.73 -6.98 9.54
CA ASN A 111 2.22 -8.33 9.85
C ASN A 111 1.08 -8.79 8.91
N ALA A 112 0.83 -8.09 7.79
CA ALA A 112 -0.19 -8.49 6.81
C ALA A 112 0.09 -9.89 6.24
N LYS A 113 -0.96 -10.64 5.91
CA LYS A 113 -0.88 -12.01 5.40
C LYS A 113 -0.75 -12.08 3.89
N ASP A 114 -1.37 -11.14 3.19
CA ASP A 114 -1.30 -10.98 1.74
C ASP A 114 0.04 -10.36 1.32
N TYR A 115 0.43 -9.25 1.95
CA TYR A 115 1.61 -8.47 1.59
C TYR A 115 2.41 -8.08 2.86
N PRO A 116 3.14 -9.02 3.48
CA PRO A 116 4.04 -8.71 4.60
C PRO A 116 5.05 -7.60 4.25
N GLN A 117 5.41 -7.53 2.97
CA GLN A 117 6.22 -6.48 2.36
C GLN A 117 5.43 -5.89 1.18
N LEU A 118 5.00 -4.64 1.31
CA LEU A 118 4.38 -3.88 0.21
C LEU A 118 5.43 -2.98 -0.43
N TRP A 119 5.72 -3.24 -1.72
CA TRP A 119 6.65 -2.48 -2.53
C TRP A 119 5.90 -1.42 -3.35
N ILE A 120 6.26 -0.15 -3.16
CA ILE A 120 5.75 0.96 -3.96
C ILE A 120 6.91 1.48 -4.82
N GLN A 121 6.86 1.15 -6.10
CA GLN A 121 7.77 1.67 -7.09
C GLN A 121 7.38 3.10 -7.44
N ILE A 122 8.36 3.96 -7.61
CA ILE A 122 8.20 5.37 -7.92
C ILE A 122 9.01 5.66 -9.18
N GLU A 123 8.37 6.30 -10.15
CA GLU A 123 9.01 6.71 -11.40
C GLU A 123 8.54 8.09 -11.86
N GLY A 124 9.25 8.64 -12.83
CA GLY A 124 8.88 9.88 -13.50
C GLY A 124 10.07 10.49 -14.24
N ASN A 125 9.87 11.71 -14.72
CA ASN A 125 10.90 12.48 -15.42
C ASN A 125 11.11 13.85 -14.77
N VAL A 126 12.33 14.38 -14.88
CA VAL A 126 12.63 15.75 -14.46
C VAL A 126 12.88 16.62 -15.69
N GLU A 127 12.15 17.73 -15.77
CA GLU A 127 12.34 18.74 -16.82
C GLU A 127 12.88 20.05 -16.23
N GLU A 128 13.76 20.70 -17.00
CA GLU A 128 14.14 22.08 -16.73
C GLU A 128 12.89 22.98 -16.83
N GLY A 129 12.69 23.77 -15.78
CA GLY A 129 11.43 24.46 -15.53
C GLY A 129 11.28 25.84 -16.12
#